data_AF-A0A2E1EA78-F1
#
_entry.id   AF-A0A2E1EA78-F1
#
_cell.length_a   1.000
_cell.length_b   1.000
_cell.length_c   1.000
_cell.angle_alpha   90.00
_cell.angle_beta   90.00
_cell.angle_gamma   90.00
#
_symmetry.space_group_name_H-M   'P 1'
#
loop_
_entity.id
_entity.type
_entity.pdbx_description
1 polymer ?
#
loop_
_entity_poly.entity_id
_entity_poly.type
_entity_poly.pdbx_seq_one_letter_code
_entity_poly.pdbx_strand_id
1 'polypeptide(L)' 'MEVELLIVLIFVACLLGGVYWYAGYATRTGFAKDENQNFIPDAWEEKYSWLFSSKGLIMLAIGIGIGFMLARVIG' A
#
# COMPACT_ATOMS: atom_id res chain seq x y z
N MET A 1 -18.09 -14.02 -9.66
CA MET A 1 -17.63 -13.66 -8.28
C MET A 1 -16.11 -13.77 -8.09
N GLU A 2 -15.43 -14.81 -8.58
CA GLU A 2 -14.00 -15.02 -8.27
C GLU A 2 -13.06 -14.08 -9.03
N VAL A 3 -13.36 -13.78 -10.30
CA VAL A 3 -12.59 -12.84 -11.12
C VAL A 3 -12.77 -11.41 -10.63
N GLU A 4 -13.99 -11.01 -10.25
CA GLU A 4 -14.26 -9.67 -9.70
C GLU A 4 -13.46 -9.44 -8.42
N LEU A 5 -13.35 -10.46 -7.55
CA LEU A 5 -12.60 -10.37 -6.31
C LEU A 5 -11.09 -10.28 -6.55
N LEU A 6 -10.56 -10.99 -7.55
CA LEU A 6 -9.16 -10.84 -7.99
C LEU A 6 -8.88 -9.43 -8.52
N ILE A 7 -9.78 -8.87 -9.36
CA ILE A 7 -9.65 -7.51 -9.90
C ILE A 7 -9.63 -6.49 -8.75
N VAL A 8 -10.50 -6.65 -7.75
CA VAL A 8 -10.53 -5.77 -6.58
C VAL A 8 -9.22 -5.86 -5.79
N LEU A 9 -8.69 -7.06 -5.56
CA LEU A 9 -7.41 -7.22 -4.85
C LEU A 9 -6.23 -6.56 -5.59
N ILE A 10 -6.17 -6.72 -6.92
CA ILE A 10 -5.14 -6.08 -7.75
C ILE A 10 -5.31 -4.56 -7.70
N PHE A 11 -6.53 -4.06 -7.82
CA PHE A 11 -6.81 -2.62 -7.74
C PHE A 11 -6.37 -2.04 -6.40
N VAL A 12 -6.71 -2.70 -5.28
CA VAL A 12 -6.29 -2.30 -3.93
C VAL A 12 -4.76 -2.31 -3.79
N ALA A 13 -4.08 -3.33 -4.34
CA ALA A 13 -2.62 -3.40 -4.35
C ALA A 13 -2.00 -2.21 -5.08
N CYS A 14 -2.52 -1.86 -6.27
CA CYS A 14 -2.08 -0.69 -7.04
C CYS A 14 -2.34 0.62 -6.28
N LEU A 15 -3.50 0.77 -5.65
CA LEU A 15 -3.87 1.96 -4.88
C LEU A 15 -2.93 2.17 -3.70
N LEU A 16 -2.72 1.12 -2.89
CA LEU A 16 -1.82 1.18 -1.73
C LEU A 16 -0.37 1.38 -2.14
N GLY A 17 0.08 0.70 -3.20
CA GLY A 17 1.40 0.94 -3.79
C GLY A 17 1.59 2.39 -4.23
N GLY A 18 0.58 2.98 -4.86
CA GLY A 18 0.56 4.38 -5.26
C GLY A 18 0.61 5.33 -4.05
N VAL A 19 -0.12 5.05 -2.98
CA VAL A 19 -0.09 5.84 -1.74
C VAL A 19 1.30 5.80 -1.09
N TYR A 20 1.91 4.61 -0.98
CA TYR A 20 3.27 4.48 -0.43
C TYR A 20 4.31 5.18 -1.30
N TRP A 21 4.19 5.09 -2.62
CA TRP A 21 5.06 5.81 -3.54
C TRP A 21 4.90 7.33 -3.39
N TYR A 22 3.67 7.81 -3.37
CA TYR A 22 3.38 9.24 -3.27
C TYR A 22 3.85 9.81 -1.93
N ALA A 23 3.73 9.07 -0.83
CA ALA A 23 4.30 9.46 0.46
C ALA A 23 5.81 9.77 0.33
N GLY A 24 6.56 8.86 -0.28
CA GLY A 24 7.99 9.04 -0.53
C GLY A 24 8.31 10.16 -1.53
N TYR A 25 7.44 10.40 -2.51
CA TYR A 25 7.60 11.50 -3.45
C TYR A 25 7.35 12.87 -2.80
N ALA A 26 6.29 13.00 -2.01
CA ALA A 26 5.89 14.24 -1.34
C ALA A 26 6.93 14.70 -0.31
N THR A 27 7.59 13.77 0.38
CA THR A 27 8.70 14.08 1.30
C THR A 27 9.96 14.49 0.53
N ARG A 28 10.33 13.76 -0.52
CA ARG A 28 11.52 14.08 -1.34
C ARG A 28 11.44 15.42 -2.08
N THR A 29 10.24 15.83 -2.46
CA THR A 29 10.01 17.11 -3.15
C THR A 29 9.89 18.30 -2.20
N GLY A 30 9.97 18.07 -0.88
CA GLY A 30 9.80 19.11 0.13
C GLY A 30 8.38 19.66 0.22
N PHE A 31 7.41 18.99 -0.42
CA PHE A 31 5.99 19.35 -0.37
C PHE A 31 5.38 19.07 1.01
N ALA A 32 5.87 18.03 1.68
CA ALA A 32 5.47 17.68 3.03
C ALA A 32 6.66 17.75 3.99
N LYS A 33 6.39 18.21 5.21
CA LYS A 33 7.35 18.19 6.31
C LYS A 33 7.56 16.73 6.74
N ASP A 34 8.82 16.33 6.84
CA ASP A 34 9.29 15.02 7.31
C ASP A 34 10.47 15.31 8.24
N GLU A 35 10.17 15.55 9.51
CA GLU A 35 11.19 15.80 10.54
C GLU A 35 11.94 14.52 10.93
N ASN A 36 11.32 13.35 10.74
CA ASN A 36 11.85 12.04 11.14
C ASN A 36 12.75 11.40 10.06
N GLN A 37 12.86 12.04 8.89
CA GLN A 37 13.61 11.60 7.70
C GLN A 37 13.27 10.16 7.26
N ASN A 38 12.03 9.73 7.47
CA ASN A 38 11.58 8.37 7.19
C ASN A 38 10.87 8.25 5.81
N PHE A 39 10.88 9.32 5.02
CA PHE A 39 10.19 9.46 3.74
C PHE A 39 8.66 9.35 3.86
N ILE A 40 8.09 9.59 5.04
CA ILE A 40 6.66 9.65 5.29
C ILE A 40 6.32 11.08 5.74
N PRO A 41 5.29 11.72 5.17
CA PRO A 41 4.82 13.02 5.65
C PRO A 41 4.44 12.96 7.14
N ASP A 42 4.89 13.89 7.97
CA ASP A 42 4.56 13.91 9.42
C ASP A 42 3.04 13.94 9.64
N ALA A 43 2.31 14.70 8.82
CA ALA A 43 0.84 14.78 8.85
C ALA A 43 0.15 13.43 8.55
N TRP A 44 0.85 12.53 7.85
CA TRP A 44 0.37 11.20 7.53
C TRP A 44 0.82 10.18 8.57
N GLU A 45 2.01 10.38 9.14
CA GLU A 45 2.47 9.60 10.28
C GLU A 45 1.52 9.79 11.47
N GLU A 46 1.12 11.02 11.80
CA GLU A 46 0.21 11.29 12.93
C GLU A 46 -1.17 10.62 12.78
N LYS A 47 -1.71 10.57 11.56
CA LYS A 47 -3.08 10.04 11.30
C LYS A 47 -3.11 8.58 10.85
N TYR A 48 -2.06 8.13 10.18
CA TYR A 48 -2.00 6.83 9.49
C TYR A 48 -0.72 6.07 9.84
N SER A 49 -0.08 6.35 10.98
CA SER A 49 1.10 5.60 11.46
C SER A 49 0.91 4.09 11.33
N TRP A 50 -0.27 3.57 11.69
CA TRP A 50 -0.59 2.14 11.60
C TRP A 50 -0.50 1.58 10.17
N LEU A 51 -0.86 2.37 9.15
CA LEU A 51 -0.82 1.98 7.74
C LEU A 51 0.63 1.90 7.23
N PHE A 52 1.46 2.88 7.59
CA PHE A 52 2.85 2.94 7.13
C PHE A 52 3.79 2.02 7.92
N SER A 53 3.55 1.84 9.22
CA SER A 53 4.28 0.87 10.06
C SER A 53 3.97 -0.58 9.68
N SER A 54 2.70 -0.86 9.35
CA SER A 54 2.25 -2.20 8.96
C SER A 54 2.34 -2.46 7.46
N LYS A 55 2.93 -1.56 6.67
CA LYS A 55 2.96 -1.63 5.20
C LYS A 55 3.45 -2.99 4.69
N GLY A 56 4.48 -3.56 5.31
CA GLY A 56 5.01 -4.87 4.92
C GLY A 56 4.02 -6.02 5.14
N LEU A 57 3.34 -6.01 6.28
CA LEU A 57 2.37 -7.04 6.65
C LEU A 57 1.10 -6.94 5.79
N ILE A 58 0.64 -5.72 5.51
CA ILE A 58 -0.49 -5.44 4.60
C ILE A 58 -0.17 -5.93 3.18
N MET A 59 1.01 -5.57 2.65
CA MET A 59 1.41 -5.99 1.31
C MET A 59 1.60 -7.50 1.20
N LEU A 60 2.09 -8.16 2.25
CA LEU A 60 2.20 -9.62 2.31
C LEU A 60 0.83 -10.29 2.31
N ALA A 61 -0.13 -9.80 3.11
CA ALA A 61 -1.49 -10.34 3.14
C ALA A 61 -2.19 -10.19 1.76
N ILE A 62 -2.03 -9.03 1.11
CA ILE A 62 -2.56 -8.80 -0.24
C ILE A 62 -1.90 -9.73 -1.26
N GLY A 63 -0.58 -9.89 -1.21
CA GLY A 63 0.16 -10.79 -2.11
C GLY A 63 -0.30 -12.24 -1.99
N ILE A 64 -0.48 -12.74 -0.75
CA ILE A 64 -1.05 -14.08 -0.50
C ILE A 64 -2.47 -14.17 -1.03
N GLY A 65 -3.31 -13.16 -0.78
CA GLY A 65 -4.69 -13.12 -1.29
C GLY A 65 -4.76 -13.18 -2.81
N ILE A 66 -3.93 -12.40 -3.50
CA ILE A 66 -3.82 -12.42 -4.97
C ILE A 66 -3.34 -13.80 -5.46
N GLY A 67 -2.29 -14.35 -4.85
CA GLY A 67 -1.75 -15.66 -5.24
C GLY A 67 -2.78 -16.79 -5.08
N PHE A 68 -3.51 -16.79 -3.97
CA PHE A 68 -4.59 -17.75 -3.72
C PHE A 68 -5.73 -17.60 -4.74
N MET A 69 -6.16 -16.37 -5.02
CA MET A 69 -7.21 -16.11 -6.00
C MET A 69 -6.78 -16.45 -7.43
N LEU A 70 -5.53 -16.19 -7.80
CA LEU A 70 -4.99 -16.58 -9.10
C LEU A 70 -5.00 -18.10 -9.29
N ALA A 71 -4.57 -18.85 -8.27
CA ALA A 71 -4.60 -20.31 -8.30
C ALA A 71 -6.02 -20.85 -8.49
N ARG A 72 -7.03 -20.18 -7.93
CA ARG A 72 -8.44 -20.57 -8.03
C ARG A 72 -9.11 -20.18 -9.34
N VAL A 73 -8.67 -19.08 -9.95
CA VAL A 73 -9.22 -18.57 -11.23
C VAL A 73 -8.60 -19.30 -12.43
N ILE A 74 -7.32 -19.67 -12.34
CA ILE A 74 -6.55 -20.23 -13.47
C ILE A 74 -6.33 -21.75 -13.34
N GLY A 75 -6.26 -22.28 -12.12
CA GLY A 75 -6.06 -23.70 -11.83
C GLY A 75 -7.37 -24.47 -11.72
#